data_AF-A0A9E3RP19-F1
#
_entry.id   AF-A0A9E3RP19-F1
#
_cell.length_a   1.000
_cell.length_b   1.000
_cell.length_c   1.000
_cell.angle_alpha   90.00
_cell.angle_beta   90.00
_cell.angle_gamma   90.00
#
_symmetry.space_group_name_H-M   'P 1'
#
loop_
_entity.id
_entity.type
_entity.pdbx_description
1 polymer ?
#
loop_
_entity_poly.entity_id
_entity_poly.type
_entity_poly.pdbx_seq_one_letter_code
_entity_poly.pdbx_strand_id
1 'polypeptide(L)'
;MNIWVCPSDGDNSEAFRTGGPYGTGLFNDAQGTPIYECFDGISYIYIGWGFMNDTEVTAGIDLITDLLSGDISPDEDFTTEATSILPNHTFYRLREGIERFFISDINNPAASATAQSQLPVQWDWLGTTASSYNHVPGGSNVLYMDGHVTFVKYPGEFPVTAAFAGVTGAIASL
;
A
#
# COMPACT_ATOMS: atom_id res chain seq x y z
N MET A 1 -3.28 -10.98 16.68
CA MET A 1 -3.64 -10.07 15.58
C MET A 1 -3.53 -8.65 16.10
N ASN A 2 -2.79 -7.80 15.39
CA ASN A 2 -2.69 -6.37 15.68
C ASN A 2 -3.51 -5.64 14.60
N ILE A 3 -4.63 -5.04 14.99
CA ILE A 3 -5.53 -4.36 14.05
C ILE A 3 -5.23 -2.86 14.14
N TRP A 4 -4.89 -2.25 13.01
CA TRP A 4 -4.72 -0.80 12.93
C TRP A 4 -6.03 -0.20 12.44
N VAL A 5 -6.71 0.50 13.34
CA VAL A 5 -8.01 1.11 13.05
C VAL A 5 -7.91 2.60 13.28
N CYS A 6 -8.42 3.37 12.32
CA CYS A 6 -8.50 4.81 12.46
C CYS A 6 -9.64 5.16 13.45
N PRO A 7 -9.40 5.98 14.49
CA PRO A 7 -10.44 6.38 15.45
C PRO A 7 -11.61 7.16 14.83
N SER A 8 -11.48 7.64 13.60
CA SER A 8 -12.54 8.31 12.86
C SER A 8 -13.23 7.43 11.82
N ASP A 9 -12.77 6.19 11.64
CA ASP A 9 -13.43 5.22 10.78
C ASP A 9 -14.80 4.84 11.37
N GLY A 10 -15.82 4.78 10.51
CA GLY A 10 -17.21 4.62 10.92
C GLY A 10 -17.49 3.25 11.53
N ASP A 11 -16.73 2.24 11.16
CA ASP A 11 -16.88 0.85 11.62
C ASP A 11 -15.87 0.48 12.72
N ASN A 12 -15.06 1.43 13.20
CA ASN A 12 -13.95 1.12 14.10
C ASN A 12 -14.35 0.35 15.36
N SER A 13 -15.50 0.71 15.95
CA SER A 13 -15.99 0.12 17.18
C SER A 13 -16.47 -1.31 16.97
N GLU A 14 -16.91 -1.65 15.76
CA GLU A 14 -17.21 -3.02 15.38
C GLU A 14 -15.91 -3.77 15.15
N ALA A 15 -14.98 -3.23 14.36
CA ALA A 15 -13.66 -3.82 14.11
C ALA A 15 -12.89 -4.14 15.40
N PHE A 16 -12.87 -3.24 16.40
CA PHE A 16 -12.23 -3.53 17.70
C PHE A 16 -12.94 -4.62 18.51
N ARG A 17 -14.26 -4.77 18.35
CA ARG A 17 -15.07 -5.73 19.11
C ARG A 17 -15.10 -7.10 18.49
N THR A 18 -15.21 -7.16 17.16
CA THR A 18 -15.27 -8.38 16.39
C THR A 18 -13.89 -8.88 16.02
N GLY A 19 -12.91 -7.95 15.97
CA GLY A 19 -11.49 -8.08 15.61
C GLY A 19 -11.18 -7.91 14.11
N GLY A 20 -12.05 -7.21 13.37
CA GLY A 20 -11.90 -6.90 11.94
C GLY A 20 -12.64 -7.88 11.02
N PRO A 21 -12.68 -7.64 9.70
CA PRO A 21 -13.22 -8.58 8.72
C PRO A 21 -12.37 -9.85 8.67
N TYR A 22 -12.56 -10.73 9.65
CA TYR A 22 -11.97 -12.07 9.64
C TYR A 22 -12.53 -12.87 8.46
N GLY A 23 -11.63 -13.43 7.64
CA GLY A 23 -11.97 -14.48 6.68
C GLY A 23 -12.34 -14.02 5.27
N THR A 24 -12.16 -12.74 4.92
CA THR A 24 -12.36 -12.26 3.54
C THR A 24 -11.03 -12.24 2.76
N GLY A 25 -10.93 -13.15 1.78
CA GLY A 25 -10.10 -13.06 0.56
C GLY A 25 -8.59 -12.91 0.73
N LEU A 26 -8.14 -11.71 1.09
CA LEU A 26 -6.74 -11.26 0.93
C LEU A 26 -5.82 -11.64 2.09
N PHE A 27 -6.39 -12.01 3.25
CA PHE A 27 -5.63 -12.31 4.47
C PHE A 27 -5.82 -13.74 4.95
N ASN A 28 -6.15 -14.65 4.03
CA ASN A 28 -6.07 -16.07 4.28
C ASN A 28 -5.05 -16.69 3.33
N ASP A 29 -4.35 -17.74 3.78
CA ASP A 29 -3.60 -18.61 2.89
C ASP A 29 -4.52 -19.31 1.88
N ALA A 30 -3.93 -20.01 0.91
CA ALA A 30 -4.67 -20.77 -0.10
C ALA A 30 -5.57 -21.87 0.49
N GLN A 31 -5.47 -22.17 1.79
CA GLN A 31 -6.29 -23.13 2.53
C GLN A 31 -7.38 -22.44 3.36
N GLY A 32 -7.49 -21.12 3.31
CA GLY A 32 -8.47 -20.34 4.08
C GLY A 32 -8.04 -20.07 5.53
N THR A 33 -6.78 -20.34 5.89
CA THR A 33 -6.24 -20.05 7.22
C THR A 33 -5.84 -18.58 7.29
N PRO A 34 -6.25 -17.83 8.33
CA PRO A 34 -5.82 -16.44 8.49
C PRO A 34 -4.30 -16.33 8.57
N ILE A 35 -3.69 -15.49 7.72
CA ILE A 35 -2.26 -15.17 7.78
C ILE A 35 -2.05 -14.14 8.89
N TYR A 36 -1.57 -14.61 10.06
CA TYR A 36 -1.48 -13.84 11.30
C TYR A 36 -0.42 -12.71 11.30
N GLU A 37 0.43 -12.70 10.29
CA GLU A 37 1.48 -11.69 10.07
C GLU A 37 0.96 -10.48 9.26
N CYS A 38 -0.28 -10.56 8.77
CA CYS A 38 -0.92 -9.47 8.04
C CYS A 38 -1.50 -8.43 9.00
N PHE A 39 -1.15 -7.17 8.77
CA PHE A 39 -1.86 -6.04 9.34
C PHE A 39 -3.24 -5.98 8.66
N ASP A 40 -4.32 -6.28 9.40
CA ASP A 40 -5.68 -6.12 8.87
C ASP A 40 -5.95 -4.63 8.66
N GLY A 41 -6.06 -4.26 7.38
CA GLY A 41 -5.99 -2.88 6.87
C GLY A 41 -7.35 -2.26 6.63
N ILE A 42 -8.27 -2.36 7.59
CA ILE A 42 -9.62 -1.79 7.49
C ILE A 42 -9.54 -0.29 7.21
N SER A 43 -8.66 0.38 7.94
CA SER A 43 -8.47 1.84 7.83
C SER A 43 -7.17 2.24 7.14
N TYR A 44 -6.22 1.33 6.95
CA TYR A 44 -4.87 1.66 6.45
C TYR A 44 -4.36 0.64 5.45
N ILE A 45 -3.69 1.14 4.40
CA ILE A 45 -3.05 0.32 3.38
C ILE A 45 -1.54 0.29 3.65
N TYR A 46 -0.99 -0.92 3.79
CA TYR A 46 0.44 -1.22 3.81
C TYR A 46 0.72 -2.37 2.85
N ILE A 47 1.41 -2.09 1.74
CA ILE A 47 1.64 -3.07 0.68
C ILE A 47 2.96 -3.81 0.90
N GLY A 48 3.95 -3.21 1.57
CA GLY A 48 5.24 -3.84 1.86
C GLY A 48 6.30 -3.68 0.76
N TRP A 49 5.94 -3.20 -0.43
CA TRP A 49 6.87 -2.80 -1.50
C TRP A 49 6.82 -1.29 -1.75
N GLY A 50 7.90 -0.73 -2.27
CA GLY A 50 7.99 0.69 -2.59
C GLY A 50 7.32 1.03 -3.93
N PHE A 51 6.43 2.02 -3.91
CA PHE A 51 5.77 2.59 -5.09
C PHE A 51 5.91 4.12 -5.06
N MET A 52 6.08 4.74 -6.21
CA MET A 52 6.28 6.18 -6.35
C MET A 52 5.24 6.85 -7.24
N ASN A 53 4.49 6.08 -8.05
CA ASN A 53 3.55 6.63 -9.03
C ASN A 53 2.47 5.64 -9.46
N ASP A 54 1.45 6.15 -10.16
CA ASP A 54 0.30 5.36 -10.62
C ASP A 54 0.66 4.28 -11.66
N THR A 55 1.71 4.48 -12.46
CA THR A 55 2.19 3.47 -13.43
C THR A 55 2.75 2.27 -12.71
N GLU A 56 3.56 2.48 -11.67
CA GLU A 56 4.07 1.44 -10.80
C GLU A 56 2.94 0.68 -10.10
N VAL A 57 1.89 1.35 -9.62
CA VAL A 57 0.75 0.63 -9.03
C VAL A 57 0.03 -0.25 -10.04
N THR A 58 -0.20 0.25 -11.25
CA THR A 58 -0.89 -0.53 -12.28
C THR A 58 -0.08 -1.77 -12.64
N ALA A 59 1.25 -1.66 -12.72
CA ALA A 59 2.14 -2.79 -12.93
C ALA A 59 2.22 -3.72 -11.70
N GLY A 60 2.07 -3.16 -10.49
CA GLY A 60 2.04 -3.90 -9.24
C GLY A 60 0.81 -4.81 -9.05
N ILE A 61 -0.17 -4.78 -9.97
CA ILE A 61 -1.22 -5.81 -10.00
C ILE A 61 -0.60 -7.19 -10.23
N ASP A 62 0.47 -7.29 -11.05
CA ASP A 62 1.20 -8.54 -11.26
C ASP A 62 1.80 -9.04 -9.94
N LEU A 63 2.45 -8.14 -9.18
CA LEU A 63 2.98 -8.43 -7.84
C LEU A 63 1.90 -8.98 -6.89
N ILE A 64 0.75 -8.31 -6.81
CA ILE A 64 -0.35 -8.72 -5.93
C ILE A 64 -0.90 -10.08 -6.35
N THR A 65 -1.06 -10.31 -7.66
CA THR A 65 -1.54 -11.58 -8.20
C THR A 65 -0.61 -12.72 -7.82
N ASP A 66 0.70 -12.54 -8.00
CA ASP A 66 1.71 -13.55 -7.72
C ASP A 66 1.89 -13.80 -6.21
N LEU A 67 1.70 -12.76 -5.39
CA LEU A 67 1.69 -12.90 -3.93
C LEU A 67 0.51 -13.77 -3.47
N LEU A 68 -0.68 -13.51 -4.01
CA LEU A 68 -1.90 -14.24 -3.66
C LEU A 68 -1.91 -15.68 -4.19
N SER A 69 -1.26 -15.94 -5.33
CA SER A 69 -1.07 -17.31 -5.83
C SER A 69 0.02 -18.07 -5.06
N GLY A 70 0.85 -17.38 -4.27
CA GLY A 70 1.98 -17.94 -3.54
C GLY A 70 3.20 -18.19 -4.43
N ASP A 71 3.25 -17.59 -5.62
CA ASP A 71 4.38 -17.69 -6.55
C ASP A 71 5.58 -16.85 -6.08
N ILE A 72 5.35 -15.85 -5.22
CA ILE A 72 6.40 -15.06 -4.56
C ILE A 72 6.28 -15.09 -3.05
N SER A 73 7.44 -15.00 -2.37
CA SER A 73 7.50 -14.80 -0.93
C SER A 73 7.20 -13.34 -0.55
N PRO A 74 6.48 -13.07 0.56
CA PRO A 74 6.25 -11.71 1.04
C PRO A 74 7.53 -10.97 1.50
N ASP A 75 8.67 -11.65 1.55
CA ASP A 75 9.97 -11.08 1.96
C ASP A 75 10.93 -10.84 0.79
N GLU A 76 10.49 -11.04 -0.45
CA GLU A 76 11.33 -10.95 -1.65
C GLU A 76 11.06 -9.70 -2.49
N ASP A 77 12.07 -9.24 -3.22
CA ASP A 77 11.89 -8.25 -4.29
C ASP A 77 11.17 -8.91 -5.46
N PHE A 78 10.28 -8.17 -6.13
CA PHE A 78 9.54 -8.67 -7.29
C PHE A 78 10.00 -7.98 -8.55
N THR A 79 10.17 -8.71 -9.65
CA THR A 79 10.49 -8.11 -10.95
C THR A 79 9.44 -8.52 -11.96
N THR A 80 8.87 -7.53 -12.64
CA THR A 80 7.84 -7.75 -13.65
C THR A 80 8.40 -8.47 -14.87
N GLU A 81 7.54 -9.30 -15.47
CA GLU A 81 7.83 -9.95 -16.73
C GLU A 81 7.96 -8.96 -17.90
N ALA A 82 8.64 -9.38 -18.97
CA ALA A 82 8.85 -8.55 -20.16
C ALA A 82 7.55 -8.10 -20.85
N THR A 83 6.43 -8.77 -20.56
CA THR A 83 5.10 -8.47 -21.10
C THR A 83 4.28 -7.50 -20.24
N SER A 84 4.75 -7.16 -19.04
CA SER A 84 4.06 -6.20 -18.15
C SER A 84 4.05 -4.79 -18.75
N ILE A 85 3.15 -3.93 -18.28
CA ILE A 85 3.10 -2.52 -18.72
C ILE A 85 4.35 -1.73 -18.31
N LEU A 86 5.09 -2.23 -17.32
CA LEU A 86 6.37 -1.70 -16.87
C LEU A 86 7.39 -2.85 -16.91
N PRO A 87 7.96 -3.19 -18.09
CA PRO A 87 8.75 -4.41 -18.28
C PRO A 87 10.07 -4.43 -17.49
N ASN A 88 10.43 -5.58 -16.92
CA ASN A 88 11.68 -5.80 -16.18
C ASN A 88 11.92 -4.77 -15.06
N HIS A 89 10.85 -4.29 -14.45
CA HIS A 89 10.91 -3.33 -13.36
C HIS A 89 10.90 -4.06 -12.03
N THR A 90 11.85 -3.72 -11.16
CA THR A 90 11.95 -4.33 -9.84
C THR A 90 11.21 -3.47 -8.81
N PHE A 91 10.16 -4.04 -8.25
CA PHE A 91 9.52 -3.57 -7.03
C PHE A 91 10.33 -4.06 -5.84
N TYR A 92 10.88 -3.11 -5.10
CA TYR A 92 11.72 -3.43 -3.95
C TYR A 92 10.91 -3.58 -2.67
N ARG A 93 11.13 -4.67 -1.94
CA ARG A 93 10.56 -4.91 -0.62
C ARG A 93 11.05 -3.83 0.35
N LEU A 94 10.13 -3.15 1.03
CA LEU A 94 10.45 -2.12 2.01
C LEU A 94 11.37 -2.67 3.10
N ARG A 95 12.53 -2.04 3.23
CA ARG A 95 13.57 -2.32 4.23
C ARG A 95 14.44 -1.10 4.41
N GLU A 96 15.19 -1.06 5.50
CA GLU A 96 16.15 0.03 5.72
C GLU A 96 17.13 0.16 4.55
N GLY A 97 17.36 1.38 4.10
CA GLY A 97 18.26 1.67 2.98
C GLY A 97 17.67 1.44 1.60
N ILE A 98 16.36 1.19 1.45
CA ILE A 98 15.73 0.98 0.14
C ILE A 98 15.64 2.26 -0.68
N GLU A 99 15.61 3.44 -0.04
CA GLU A 99 15.53 4.74 -0.70
C GLU A 99 16.61 4.93 -1.77
N ARG A 100 17.78 4.27 -1.63
CA ARG A 100 18.89 4.38 -2.56
C ARG A 100 18.56 3.88 -3.97
N PHE A 101 17.59 2.98 -4.09
CA PHE A 101 17.13 2.47 -5.39
C PHE A 101 16.16 3.44 -6.08
N PHE A 102 15.69 4.45 -5.35
CA PHE A 102 14.81 5.52 -5.85
C PHE A 102 15.56 6.83 -6.11
N ILE A 103 16.90 6.82 -6.00
CA ILE A 103 17.76 7.96 -6.29
C ILE A 103 18.26 7.88 -7.73
N SER A 104 18.12 8.97 -8.49
CA SER A 104 18.69 9.10 -9.83
C SER A 104 20.14 9.59 -9.86
N ASP A 105 20.54 10.46 -8.92
CA ASP A 105 21.91 10.97 -8.79
C ASP A 105 22.58 10.47 -7.50
N ILE A 106 23.35 9.39 -7.62
CA ILE A 106 24.08 8.77 -6.50
C ILE A 106 25.19 9.66 -5.93
N ASN A 107 25.65 10.67 -6.66
CA ASN A 107 26.69 11.57 -6.19
C ASN A 107 26.14 12.74 -5.34
N ASN A 108 24.82 12.85 -5.23
CA ASN A 108 24.18 13.84 -4.38
C ASN A 108 23.91 13.26 -2.98
N PRO A 109 24.65 13.67 -1.93
CA PRO A 109 24.48 13.15 -0.58
C PRO A 109 23.11 13.50 0.05
N ALA A 110 22.37 14.47 -0.50
CA ALA A 110 21.02 14.81 -0.04
C ALA A 110 19.92 13.98 -0.71
N ALA A 111 20.25 13.18 -1.72
CA ALA A 111 19.24 12.46 -2.50
C ALA A 111 18.55 11.35 -1.70
N SER A 112 19.26 10.66 -0.80
CA SER A 112 18.65 9.64 0.07
C SER A 112 17.58 10.22 0.99
N ALA A 113 17.88 11.36 1.64
CA ALA A 113 16.91 12.04 2.48
C ALA A 113 15.68 12.48 1.67
N THR A 114 15.88 13.00 0.46
CA THR A 114 14.78 13.40 -0.43
C THR A 114 13.92 12.20 -0.83
N ALA A 115 14.55 11.08 -1.18
CA ALA A 115 13.83 9.85 -1.53
C ALA A 115 13.04 9.29 -0.34
N GLN A 116 13.58 9.31 0.88
CA GLN A 116 12.84 8.88 2.07
C GLN A 116 11.62 9.77 2.36
N SER A 117 11.72 11.08 2.13
CA SER A 117 10.62 12.02 2.28
C SER A 117 9.59 11.95 1.14
N GLN A 118 9.81 11.13 0.11
CA GLN A 118 8.88 10.97 -1.01
C GLN A 118 8.31 9.56 -1.13
N LEU A 119 8.97 8.55 -0.55
CA LEU A 119 8.55 7.16 -0.60
C LEU A 119 7.43 6.89 0.43
N PRO A 120 6.18 6.62 -0.01
CA PRO A 120 5.09 6.29 0.89
C PRO A 120 5.26 4.87 1.45
N VAL A 121 4.96 4.70 2.73
CA VAL A 121 5.03 3.41 3.45
C VAL A 121 3.64 2.91 3.79
N GLN A 122 2.78 3.79 4.32
CA GLN A 122 1.42 3.45 4.74
C GLN A 122 0.51 4.67 4.57
N TRP A 123 -0.75 4.46 4.23
CA TRP A 123 -1.72 5.56 4.11
C TRP A 123 -3.13 5.12 4.47
N ASP A 124 -4.03 6.08 4.70
CA ASP A 124 -5.44 5.76 4.97
C ASP A 124 -6.08 5.06 3.76
N TRP A 125 -7.06 4.19 4.03
CA TRP A 125 -7.88 3.56 2.99
C TRP A 125 -8.46 4.62 2.04
N LEU A 126 -8.38 4.32 0.74
CA LEU A 126 -8.78 5.21 -0.34
C LEU A 126 -9.85 4.53 -1.18
N GLY A 127 -10.91 5.27 -1.51
CA GLY A 127 -11.94 4.80 -2.44
C GLY A 127 -12.48 5.90 -3.34
N THR A 128 -13.23 5.50 -4.36
CA THR A 128 -13.80 6.44 -5.36
C THR A 128 -15.01 7.22 -4.83
N THR A 129 -15.56 6.84 -3.67
CA THR A 129 -16.71 7.50 -3.05
C THR A 129 -16.32 8.16 -1.73
N ALA A 130 -16.94 9.31 -1.43
CA ALA A 130 -16.64 10.09 -0.21
C ALA A 130 -16.87 9.29 1.09
N SER A 131 -17.77 8.31 1.08
CA SER A 131 -18.03 7.40 2.21
C SER A 131 -16.91 6.39 2.47
N SER A 132 -15.99 6.19 1.53
CA SER A 132 -14.85 5.29 1.67
C SER A 132 -13.64 5.94 2.36
N TYR A 133 -13.75 7.21 2.79
CA TYR A 133 -12.66 7.93 3.44
C TYR A 133 -12.82 7.90 4.94
N ASN A 134 -11.74 7.57 5.64
CA ASN A 134 -11.66 7.68 7.10
C ASN A 134 -11.73 9.14 7.55
N HIS A 135 -11.42 10.10 6.66
CA HIS A 135 -11.39 11.53 6.93
C HIS A 135 -12.20 12.30 5.86
N VAL A 136 -13.42 12.71 6.21
CA VAL A 136 -14.24 13.65 5.43
C VAL A 136 -13.81 15.08 5.81
N PRO A 137 -13.51 16.02 4.88
CA PRO A 137 -13.95 16.10 3.49
C PRO A 137 -12.87 15.67 2.48
N GLY A 138 -12.50 14.39 2.49
CA GLY A 138 -11.75 13.73 1.41
C GLY A 138 -10.23 13.94 1.48
N GLY A 139 -9.49 12.84 1.40
CA GLY A 139 -8.03 12.79 1.51
C GLY A 139 -7.56 11.73 2.49
N SER A 140 -6.25 11.53 2.55
CA SER A 140 -5.62 10.51 3.38
C SER A 140 -4.38 11.08 4.07
N ASN A 141 -4.15 10.66 5.31
CA ASN A 141 -2.84 10.76 5.93
C ASN A 141 -1.91 9.75 5.25
N VAL A 142 -0.72 10.20 4.87
CA VAL A 142 0.31 9.39 4.23
C VAL A 142 1.56 9.42 5.08
N LEU A 143 2.02 8.26 5.54
CA LEU A 143 3.29 8.04 6.22
C LEU A 143 4.39 7.76 5.19
N TYR A 144 5.49 8.49 5.29
CA TYR A 144 6.66 8.34 4.43
C TYR A 144 7.81 7.64 5.15
N MET A 145 8.82 7.20 4.40
CA MET A 145 9.93 6.39 4.91
C MET A 145 10.82 7.10 5.95
N ASP A 146 10.92 8.43 5.89
CA ASP A 146 11.60 9.23 6.92
C ASP A 146 10.77 9.39 8.23
N GLY A 147 9.57 8.81 8.27
CA GLY A 147 8.67 8.82 9.41
C GLY A 147 7.74 10.03 9.50
N HIS A 148 7.80 10.98 8.57
CA HIS A 148 6.86 12.09 8.56
C HIS A 148 5.49 11.65 8.02
N VAL A 149 4.44 12.37 8.44
CA VAL A 149 3.07 12.18 7.95
C VAL A 149 2.57 13.48 7.34
N THR A 150 2.01 13.38 6.14
CA THR A 150 1.36 14.51 5.46
C THR A 150 -0.07 14.15 5.12
N PHE A 151 -1.00 15.09 5.34
CA PHE A 151 -2.36 14.96 4.84
C PHE A 151 -2.43 15.40 3.37
N VAL A 152 -2.77 14.47 2.49
CA VAL A 152 -2.94 14.74 1.05
C VAL A 152 -4.44 14.76 0.74
N LYS A 153 -4.91 15.86 0.13
CA LYS A 153 -6.30 16.01 -0.28
C LYS A 153 -6.58 15.14 -1.51
N TYR A 154 -7.74 14.51 -1.54
CA TYR A 154 -8.17 13.76 -2.72
C TYR A 154 -8.94 14.63 -3.72
N PRO A 155 -8.68 14.50 -5.04
CA PRO A 155 -7.53 13.82 -5.63
C PRO A 155 -6.25 14.66 -5.46
N GLY A 156 -5.12 14.00 -5.24
CA GLY A 156 -3.82 14.63 -5.00
C GLY A 156 -2.67 13.84 -5.63
N GLU A 157 -1.49 13.95 -5.02
CA GLU A 157 -0.31 13.18 -5.42
C GLU A 157 -0.38 11.73 -4.91
N PHE A 158 0.42 10.85 -5.50
CA PHE A 158 0.53 9.45 -5.09
C PHE A 158 0.87 9.35 -3.59
N PRO A 159 0.19 8.48 -2.81
CA PRO A 159 -0.80 7.45 -3.18
C PRO A 159 -2.27 7.89 -3.22
N VAL A 160 -2.58 9.18 -3.07
CA VAL A 160 -3.95 9.73 -2.96
C VAL A 160 -4.47 10.19 -4.32
N THR A 161 -4.28 9.37 -5.36
CA THR A 161 -4.72 9.65 -6.73
C THR A 161 -6.07 9.00 -7.04
N ALA A 162 -6.77 9.52 -8.05
CA ALA A 162 -7.99 8.89 -8.55
C ALA A 162 -7.72 7.51 -9.18
N ALA A 163 -6.54 7.31 -9.77
CA ALA A 163 -6.14 6.04 -10.34
C ALA A 163 -5.97 4.97 -9.24
N PHE A 164 -5.24 5.32 -8.17
CA PHE A 164 -5.06 4.43 -7.03
C PHE A 164 -6.40 4.07 -6.38
N ALA A 165 -7.31 5.04 -6.23
CA ALA A 165 -8.65 4.81 -5.69
C ALA A 165 -9.48 3.82 -6.53
N GLY A 166 -9.25 3.79 -7.85
CA GLY A 166 -9.88 2.81 -8.73
C GLY A 166 -9.32 1.41 -8.53
N VAL A 167 -8.00 1.29 -8.35
CA VAL A 167 -7.30 0.01 -8.14
C VAL A 167 -7.65 -0.60 -6.78
N THR A 168 -7.71 0.19 -5.70
CA THR A 168 -8.13 -0.30 -4.37
C THR A 168 -9.55 -0.88 -4.41
N GLY A 169 -10.47 -0.22 -5.12
CA GLY A 169 -11.82 -0.72 -5.33
C GLY A 169 -11.88 -2.05 -6.09
N ALA A 170 -10.98 -2.26 -7.05
CA ALA A 170 -10.87 -3.53 -7.78
C ALA A 170 -10.27 -4.64 -6.91
N ILE A 171 -9.21 -4.37 -6.16
CA ILE A 171 -8.55 -5.35 -5.28
C ILE A 171 -9.48 -5.77 -4.14
N ALA A 172 -10.22 -4.84 -3.54
CA ALA A 172 -11.19 -5.16 -2.48
C ALA A 172 -12.35 -6.05 -2.94
N SER A 173 -12.52 -6.25 -4.26
CA SER A 173 -13.57 -7.09 -4.84
C SER A 173 -13.09 -8.48 -5.30
N LEU A 174 -11.78 -8.76 -5.17
CA LEU A 174 -11.18 -10.08 -5.39
C LEU A 174 -11.35 -10.97 -4.14
#